data_AF-A0A841G0U9-F1
#
_entry.id   AF-A0A841G0U9-F1
#
_cell.length_a   1.000
_cell.length_b   1.000
_cell.length_c   1.000
_cell.angle_alpha   90.00
_cell.angle_beta   90.00
_cell.angle_gamma   90.00
#
_symmetry.space_group_name_H-M   'P 1'
#
loop_
_entity.id
_entity.type
_entity.pdbx_description
1 polymer ?
#
loop_
_entity_poly.entity_id
_entity_poly.type
_entity_poly.pdbx_seq_one_letter_code
_entity_poly.pdbx_strand_id
1 'polypeptide(L)'
;MEVDESKMRRASAKIRTIGHDAQAYLDREKAALDFGSQGNDGFGTMQALKSTVEKLHRAASRLASDSTETGDNITRAADNHRENERVQKQNIDANLRALTTLRTP
;
A
#
# COMPACT_ATOMS: atom_id res chain seq x y z
N MET A 1 8.87 23.18 1.88
CA MET A 1 7.93 22.29 1.16
C MET A 1 7.08 21.63 2.24
N GLU A 2 5.83 22.05 2.40
CA GLU A 2 4.95 21.54 3.46
C GLU A 2 4.29 20.27 2.93
N VAL A 3 4.72 19.10 3.42
CA VAL A 3 4.14 17.81 3.02
C VAL A 3 2.78 17.68 3.70
N ASP A 4 1.70 17.65 2.91
CA ASP A 4 0.35 17.43 3.46
C ASP A 4 0.17 15.96 3.84
N GLU A 5 0.58 15.63 5.07
CA GLU A 5 0.51 14.28 5.65
C GLU A 5 -0.91 13.70 5.60
N SER A 6 -1.93 14.55 5.75
CA SER A 6 -3.33 14.14 5.68
C SER A 6 -3.70 13.65 4.28
N LYS A 7 -3.26 14.35 3.22
CA LYS A 7 -3.41 13.90 1.84
C LYS A 7 -2.63 12.60 1.59
N MET A 8 -1.40 12.47 2.09
CA MET A 8 -0.61 11.24 1.90
C MET A 8 -1.25 10.02 2.56
N ARG A 9 -1.74 10.15 3.81
CA ARG A 9 -2.45 9.05 4.50
C ARG A 9 -3.75 8.67 3.80
N ARG A 10 -4.52 9.65 3.31
CA ARG A 10 -5.72 9.38 2.51
C ARG A 10 -5.40 8.67 1.20
N ALA A 11 -4.34 9.08 0.50
CA ALA A 11 -3.91 8.44 -0.73
C ALA A 11 -3.46 6.99 -0.46
N SER A 12 -2.63 6.77 0.57
CA SER A 12 -2.23 5.44 1.03
C SER A 12 -3.43 4.53 1.31
N ALA A 13 -4.37 5.01 2.12
CA ALA A 13 -5.57 4.23 2.47
C ALA A 13 -6.36 3.80 1.22
N LYS A 14 -6.58 4.73 0.28
CA LYS A 14 -7.26 4.43 -0.98
C LYS A 14 -6.53 3.39 -1.83
N ILE A 15 -5.21 3.52 -1.96
CA ILE A 15 -4.40 2.60 -2.76
C ILE A 15 -4.47 1.17 -2.18
N ARG A 16 -4.38 1.03 -0.84
CA ARG A 16 -4.54 -0.28 -0.19
C ARG A 16 -5.94 -0.86 -0.40
N THR A 17 -6.99 -0.05 -0.26
CA THR A 17 -8.38 -0.49 -0.52
C THR A 17 -8.54 -1.01 -1.94
N ILE A 18 -8.01 -0.30 -2.94
CA ILE A 18 -8.05 -0.77 -4.34
C ILE A 18 -7.35 -2.12 -4.49
N GLY A 19 -6.20 -2.31 -3.84
CA GLY A 19 -5.50 -3.60 -3.84
C GLY A 19 -6.33 -4.72 -3.23
N HIS A 20 -6.95 -4.49 -2.07
CA HIS A 20 -7.83 -5.46 -1.43
C HIS A 20 -9.08 -5.79 -2.27
N ASP A 21 -9.73 -4.79 -2.84
CA ASP A 21 -10.93 -4.96 -3.67
C ASP A 21 -10.59 -5.75 -4.95
N ALA A 22 -9.45 -5.44 -5.59
CA ALA A 22 -8.96 -6.17 -6.75
C ALA A 22 -8.68 -7.63 -6.41
N GLN A 23 -8.00 -7.90 -5.29
CA GLN A 23 -7.74 -9.28 -4.84
C GLN A 23 -9.05 -10.05 -4.58
N ALA A 24 -10.00 -9.44 -3.86
CA ALA A 24 -11.28 -10.05 -3.55
C ALA A 24 -12.11 -10.35 -4.81
N TYR A 25 -12.08 -9.47 -5.80
CA TYR A 25 -12.73 -9.71 -7.09
C TYR A 25 -12.13 -10.92 -7.81
N LEU A 26 -10.79 -10.99 -7.91
CA LEU A 26 -10.12 -12.10 -8.59
C LEU A 26 -10.36 -13.45 -7.93
N ASP A 27 -10.42 -13.48 -6.60
CA ASP A 27 -10.69 -14.71 -5.85
C ASP A 27 -12.11 -15.21 -6.11
N ARG A 28 -13.09 -14.31 -6.28
CA ARG A 28 -14.47 -14.66 -6.69
C ARG A 28 -14.52 -15.19 -8.11
N GLU A 29 -13.87 -14.52 -9.06
CA GLU A 29 -13.85 -14.95 -10.47
C GLU A 29 -13.15 -16.32 -10.62
N LYS A 30 -12.03 -16.53 -9.92
CA LYS A 30 -11.35 -17.81 -9.89
C LYS A 30 -12.25 -18.91 -9.33
N ALA A 31 -12.93 -18.66 -8.21
CA ALA A 31 -13.85 -19.62 -7.61
C ALA A 31 -15.02 -19.97 -8.55
N ALA A 32 -15.58 -18.98 -9.24
CA ALA A 32 -16.65 -19.18 -10.22
C ALA A 32 -16.19 -20.03 -11.41
N LEU A 33 -14.96 -19.80 -11.89
CA LEU A 33 -14.35 -20.58 -12.97
C LEU A 33 -14.01 -22.01 -12.53
N ASP A 34 -13.45 -22.18 -11.33
CA ASP A 34 -13.17 -23.51 -10.78
C ASP A 34 -14.48 -24.32 -10.66
N PHE A 35 -15.55 -23.70 -10.16
CA PHE A 35 -16.88 -24.33 -10.06
C PHE A 35 -17.46 -24.66 -11.44
N GLY A 36 -17.43 -23.72 -12.40
CA GLY A 36 -17.95 -23.91 -13.75
C GLY A 36 -17.14 -24.89 -14.60
N SER A 37 -15.90 -25.21 -14.20
CA SER A 37 -15.04 -26.17 -14.88
C SER A 37 -15.20 -27.62 -14.43
N GLN A 38 -15.88 -27.85 -13.29
CA GLN A 38 -16.09 -29.20 -12.78
C GLN A 38 -16.88 -30.05 -13.79
N GLY A 39 -16.25 -31.11 -14.30
CA GLY A 39 -16.85 -32.05 -15.25
C GLY A 39 -16.59 -31.77 -16.73
N ASN A 40 -15.90 -30.67 -17.07
CA ASN A 40 -15.52 -30.31 -18.45
C ASN A 40 -14.00 -30.36 -18.72
N ASP A 41 -13.25 -31.02 -17.83
CA ASP A 41 -11.78 -31.09 -17.84
C ASP A 41 -11.18 -31.75 -19.10
N GLY A 42 -12.00 -32.41 -19.94
CA GLY A 42 -11.59 -33.06 -21.18
C GLY A 42 -11.49 -32.14 -22.41
N PHE A 43 -12.00 -30.91 -22.35
CA PHE A 43 -11.97 -29.97 -23.48
C PHE A 43 -10.72 -29.08 -23.44
N GLY A 44 -9.87 -29.15 -24.46
CA GLY A 44 -8.64 -28.34 -24.54
C GLY A 44 -8.87 -26.82 -24.48
N THR A 45 -10.04 -26.35 -24.90
CA THR A 45 -10.47 -24.95 -24.75
C THR A 45 -10.70 -24.54 -23.30
N MET A 46 -11.23 -25.45 -22.47
CA MET A 46 -11.42 -25.23 -21.03
C MET A 46 -10.06 -25.09 -20.32
N GLN A 47 -9.07 -25.88 -20.73
CA GLN A 47 -7.71 -25.81 -20.19
C GLN A 47 -7.00 -24.49 -20.55
N ALA A 48 -7.17 -24.01 -21.80
CA ALA A 48 -6.63 -22.71 -22.22
C ALA A 48 -7.28 -21.54 -21.47
N LEU A 49 -8.60 -21.60 -21.25
CA LEU A 49 -9.33 -20.62 -20.45
C LEU A 49 -8.84 -20.62 -19.00
N LYS A 50 -8.74 -21.79 -18.37
CA LYS A 50 -8.21 -21.94 -17.01
C LYS A 50 -6.79 -21.37 -16.88
N SER A 51 -5.90 -21.69 -17.83
CA SER A 51 -4.54 -21.15 -17.85
C SER A 51 -4.52 -19.62 -17.97
N THR A 52 -5.41 -19.05 -18.79
CA THR A 52 -5.51 -17.60 -18.98
C THR A 52 -6.01 -16.91 -17.71
N VAL A 53 -7.03 -17.47 -17.07
CA VAL A 53 -7.57 -17.00 -15.80
C VAL A 53 -6.51 -17.06 -14.70
N GLU A 54 -5.76 -18.15 -14.60
CA GLU A 54 -4.67 -18.26 -13.63
C GLU A 54 -3.58 -17.22 -13.87
N LYS A 55 -3.24 -16.92 -15.12
CA LYS A 55 -2.28 -15.85 -15.46
C LYS A 55 -2.81 -14.48 -15.06
N LEU A 56 -4.10 -14.21 -15.34
CA LEU A 56 -4.75 -12.96 -14.97
C LEU A 56 -4.81 -12.80 -13.44
N HIS A 57 -5.18 -13.86 -12.73
CA HIS A 57 -5.18 -13.90 -11.26
C HIS A 57 -3.80 -13.58 -10.70
N ARG A 58 -2.74 -14.23 -11.19
CA ARG A 58 -1.36 -13.95 -10.76
C ARG A 58 -0.94 -12.51 -11.05
N ALA A 59 -1.24 -11.99 -12.24
CA ALA A 59 -0.87 -10.63 -12.62
C ALA A 59 -1.56 -9.59 -11.75
N ALA A 60 -2.85 -9.79 -11.47
CA ALA A 60 -3.63 -8.84 -10.71
C ALA A 60 -3.38 -8.97 -9.19
N SER A 61 -3.05 -10.17 -8.67
CA SER A 61 -2.52 -10.34 -7.31
C SER A 61 -1.18 -9.62 -7.10
N ARG A 62 -0.28 -9.65 -8.09
CA ARG A 62 0.97 -8.87 -8.03
C ARG A 62 0.67 -7.37 -7.95
N LEU A 63 -0.21 -6.86 -8.83
CA LEU A 63 -0.59 -5.46 -8.83
C LEU A 63 -1.24 -5.02 -7.51
N ALA A 64 -2.06 -5.87 -6.90
CA ALA A 64 -2.65 -5.63 -5.58
C ALA A 64 -1.59 -5.56 -4.47
N SER A 65 -0.60 -6.47 -4.51
CA SER A 65 0.54 -6.46 -3.60
C SER A 65 1.37 -5.18 -3.74
N ASP A 66 1.74 -4.81 -4.97
CA ASP A 66 2.52 -3.61 -5.27
C ASP A 66 1.79 -2.33 -4.83
N SER A 67 0.47 -2.30 -5.02
CA SER A 67 -0.39 -1.20 -4.55
C SER A 67 -0.34 -1.10 -3.02
N THR A 68 -0.48 -2.24 -2.32
CA THR A 68 -0.46 -2.28 -0.86
C THR A 68 0.90 -1.82 -0.31
N GLU A 69 1.99 -2.34 -0.87
CA GLU A 69 3.36 -1.95 -0.50
C GLU A 69 3.60 -0.45 -0.75
N THR A 70 3.12 0.08 -1.88
CA THR A 70 3.19 1.52 -2.17
C THR A 70 2.45 2.34 -1.12
N GLY A 71 1.25 1.91 -0.72
CA GLY A 71 0.49 2.53 0.37
C GLY A 71 1.24 2.53 1.70
N ASP A 72 1.91 1.44 2.05
CA ASP A 72 2.69 1.32 3.28
C ASP A 72 3.95 2.19 3.24
N ASN A 73 4.63 2.24 2.09
CA ASN A 73 5.80 3.10 1.89
C ASN A 73 5.43 4.59 2.02
N ILE A 74 4.28 5.01 1.49
CA ILE A 74 3.76 6.38 1.66
C ILE A 74 3.51 6.69 3.14
N THR A 75 2.90 5.76 3.88
CA THR A 75 2.65 5.92 5.32
C THR A 75 3.96 6.04 6.09
N ARG A 76 4.93 5.16 5.82
CA ARG A 76 6.26 5.19 6.44
C ARG A 76 6.98 6.51 6.16
N ALA A 77 6.90 7.01 4.92
CA ALA A 77 7.49 8.30 4.58
C ALA A 77 6.85 9.46 5.37
N ALA A 78 5.53 9.45 5.54
CA ALA A 78 4.82 10.43 6.36
C ALA A 78 5.20 10.34 7.84
N ASP A 79 5.33 9.13 8.39
CA ASP A 79 5.75 8.93 9.79
C ASP A 79 7.20 9.41 10.01
N ASN A 80 8.10 9.10 9.09
CA ASN A 80 9.48 9.56 9.13
C ASN A 80 9.59 11.09 9.03
N HIS A 81 8.77 11.72 8.18
CA HIS A 81 8.70 13.18 8.08
C HIS A 81 8.31 13.81 9.42
N ARG A 82 7.22 13.32 10.03
CA ARG A 82 6.74 13.79 11.33
C ARG A 82 7.79 13.63 12.43
N GLU A 83 8.49 12.51 12.46
CA GLU A 83 9.54 12.26 13.44
C GLU A 83 10.74 13.20 13.25
N ASN A 84 11.14 13.45 12.00
CA ASN A 84 12.19 14.42 11.70
C ASN A 84 11.81 15.84 12.14
N GLU A 85 10.56 16.28 11.90
CA GLU A 85 10.08 17.57 12.40
C GLU A 85 10.11 17.65 13.92
N ARG A 86 9.73 16.56 14.60
CA ARG A 86 9.76 16.47 16.07
C ARG A 86 11.19 16.63 16.60
N VAL A 87 12.15 15.91 16.03
CA VAL A 87 13.57 15.98 16.43
C VAL A 87 14.17 17.35 16.12
N GLN A 88 13.86 17.93 14.96
CA GLN A 88 14.33 19.28 14.63
C GLN A 88 13.79 20.33 15.62
N LYS A 89 12.50 20.29 15.96
CA LYS A 89 11.91 21.19 16.96
C LYS A 89 12.60 21.04 18.33
N GLN A 90 12.83 19.80 18.78
CA GLN A 90 13.53 19.56 20.04
C GLN A 90 14.96 20.11 20.06
N ASN A 91 15.71 19.96 18.96
CA ASN A 91 17.07 20.48 18.86
C ASN A 91 17.10 22.00 18.86
N ILE A 92 16.14 22.65 18.17
CA ILE A 92 16.00 24.11 18.19
C ILE A 92 15.69 24.60 19.61
N ASP A 93 14.73 23.98 20.30
CA ASP A 93 14.37 24.34 21.67
C ASP A 93 15.53 24.15 22.65
N ALA A 94 16.30 23.07 22.51
CA ALA A 94 17.48 22.80 23.34
C ALA A 94 18.57 23.86 23.12
N ASN A 95 18.84 24.22 21.86
CA ASN A 95 19.80 25.27 21.52
C ASN A 95 19.35 26.64 22.03
N LEU A 96 18.07 26.97 21.90
CA LEU A 96 17.50 28.21 22.43
C LEU A 96 17.66 28.28 23.95
N ARG A 97 17.35 27.20 24.67
CA ARG A 97 17.55 27.12 26.13
C ARG A 97 19.00 27.35 26.53
N ALA A 98 19.94 26.67 25.87
CA ALA A 98 21.37 26.81 26.12
C ALA A 98 21.87 28.25 25.89
N LEU A 99 21.37 28.91 24.84
CA LEU A 99 21.69 30.31 24.56
C LEU A 99 21.14 31.26 25.62
N THR A 100 19.94 30.99 26.18
CA THR A 100 19.40 31.79 27.29
C THR A 100 20.20 31.62 28.58
N THR A 101 20.60 30.41 28.96
CA THR A 101 21.41 30.18 30.17
C THR A 101 22.78 30.85 30.08
N LEU A 102 23.40 30.89 28.91
CA LEU A 102 24.68 31.58 28.67
C LEU A 102 24.55 33.13 28.69
N ARG A 103 23.33 33.67 28.57
CA ARG A 103 23.06 35.12 28.52
C ARG A 103 22.62 35.72 29.85
N THR A 104 22.27 34.91 30.84
CA THR A 104 22.01 35.37 32.21
C THR A 104 23.35 35.49 32.96
N PRO A 105 23.75 36.71 33.38
CA PRO A 105 24.99 36.96 34.13
C PRO A 105 24.93 36.40 35.56
#